data_AF-A0A2W5EQF7-F1
#
_entry.id   AF-A0A2W5EQF7-F1
#
_cell.length_a   1.000
_cell.length_b   1.000
_cell.length_c   1.000
_cell.angle_alpha   90.00
_cell.angle_beta   90.00
_cell.angle_gamma   90.00
#
_symmetry.space_group_name_H-M   'P 1'
#
loop_
_entity.id
_entity.type
_entity.pdbx_description
1 polymer ?
#
loop_
_entity_poly.entity_id
_entity_poly.type
_entity_poly.pdbx_seq_one_letter_code
_entity_poly.pdbx_strand_id
1 'polypeptide(L)'
;MAKLHTLMISAACLLDADGRLLLVRKRGTSAFMLPGGKLEAGEDALAALCRELQEELGLTFARSAFTALGRFEAPAANEPDTRVRAEVFTGTLDEPVSVAAELDAQRWLVRGEPWPDDLAPLLRLHVLPALWPSPATTRQDFHRQHADDARREAERLLAERAAWGPRWPAWVATQLYALSPAPYAAMVRRELERLAAG
;
A
#
# COMPACT_ATOMS: atom_id res chain seq x y z
N MET A 1 -27.25 3.23 -19.77
CA MET A 1 -26.13 3.04 -18.83
C MET A 1 -25.36 1.80 -19.29
N ALA A 2 -24.06 1.93 -19.56
CA ALA A 2 -23.24 0.77 -19.93
C ALA A 2 -23.16 -0.21 -18.74
N LYS A 3 -23.23 -1.51 -19.04
CA LYS A 3 -23.23 -2.57 -18.03
C LYS A 3 -21.79 -2.82 -17.60
N LEU A 4 -21.46 -2.57 -16.33
CA LEU A 4 -20.13 -2.86 -15.78
C LEU A 4 -19.83 -4.36 -15.90
N HIS A 5 -18.72 -4.70 -16.55
CA HIS A 5 -18.25 -6.08 -16.65
C HIS A 5 -17.44 -6.44 -15.39
N THR A 6 -17.60 -7.66 -14.86
CA THR A 6 -16.84 -8.13 -13.70
C THR A 6 -16.02 -9.35 -14.08
N LEU A 7 -14.70 -9.24 -13.92
CA LEU A 7 -13.75 -10.32 -14.10
C LEU A 7 -13.49 -11.01 -12.76
N MET A 8 -13.65 -12.32 -12.73
CA MET A 8 -13.30 -13.16 -11.58
C MET A 8 -11.87 -13.65 -11.74
N ILE A 9 -11.01 -13.32 -10.79
CA ILE A 9 -9.57 -13.60 -10.83
C ILE A 9 -9.17 -14.40 -9.59
N SER A 10 -8.17 -15.26 -9.70
CA SER A 10 -7.38 -15.73 -8.56
C SER A 10 -5.94 -15.27 -8.70
N ALA A 11 -5.33 -14.87 -7.59
CA ALA A 11 -3.97 -14.35 -7.57
C ALA A 11 -3.23 -14.71 -6.28
N ALA A 12 -1.89 -14.74 -6.33
CA ALA A 12 -1.04 -15.04 -5.20
C ALA A 12 -0.11 -13.90 -4.81
N CYS A 13 -0.02 -13.63 -3.52
CA CYS A 13 1.12 -12.96 -2.89
C CYS A 13 2.21 -13.99 -2.64
N LEU A 14 3.15 -14.12 -3.57
CA LEU A 14 4.31 -14.99 -3.44
C LEU A 14 5.45 -14.24 -2.77
N LEU A 15 5.85 -14.69 -1.59
CA LEU A 15 6.90 -14.08 -0.77
C LEU A 15 8.16 -14.95 -0.80
N ASP A 16 9.31 -14.34 -1.06
CA ASP A 16 10.59 -15.03 -0.91
C ASP A 16 11.06 -15.09 0.56
N ALA A 17 12.21 -15.72 0.79
CA ALA A 17 12.81 -15.83 2.12
C ALA A 17 13.15 -14.48 2.78
N ASP A 18 13.35 -13.42 1.99
CA ASP A 18 13.58 -12.05 2.46
C ASP A 18 12.26 -11.30 2.73
N GLY A 19 11.11 -11.94 2.50
CA GLY A 19 9.78 -11.34 2.64
C GLY A 19 9.44 -10.31 1.55
N ARG A 20 10.14 -10.34 0.41
CA ARG A 20 9.82 -9.52 -0.77
C ARG A 20 8.69 -10.17 -1.54
N LEU A 21 7.79 -9.34 -2.07
CA LEU A 21 6.64 -9.78 -2.85
C LEU A 21 6.98 -9.80 -4.34
N LEU A 22 6.74 -10.95 -5.00
CA LEU A 22 6.83 -11.05 -6.44
C LEU A 22 5.68 -10.30 -7.12
N LEU A 23 6.04 -9.39 -8.02
CA LEU A 23 5.13 -8.73 -8.95
C LEU A 23 5.48 -9.08 -10.38
N VAL A 24 4.45 -9.18 -11.21
CA VAL A 24 4.58 -9.46 -12.63
C VAL A 24 3.87 -8.40 -13.46
N ARG A 25 4.27 -8.23 -14.72
CA ARG A 25 3.55 -7.41 -15.69
C ARG A 25 3.25 -8.24 -16.93
N LYS A 26 1.97 -8.36 -17.28
CA LYS A 26 1.54 -9.07 -18.49
C LYS A 26 1.93 -8.28 -19.74
N ARG A 27 2.29 -8.99 -20.82
CA ARG A 27 2.58 -8.34 -22.11
C ARG A 27 1.37 -7.52 -22.58
N GLY A 28 1.62 -6.32 -23.10
CA GLY A 28 0.57 -5.42 -23.55
C GLY A 28 -0.13 -4.62 -22.43
N THR A 29 0.37 -4.71 -21.19
CA THR A 29 -0.13 -3.92 -20.06
C THR A 29 0.96 -3.03 -19.46
N SER A 30 0.58 -1.95 -18.78
CA SER A 30 1.53 -1.03 -18.15
C SER A 30 1.73 -1.27 -16.65
N ALA A 31 0.74 -1.88 -15.98
CA ALA A 31 0.73 -2.04 -14.54
C ALA A 31 1.33 -3.36 -14.06
N PHE A 32 2.11 -3.32 -12.98
CA PHE A 32 2.52 -4.48 -12.20
C PHE A 32 1.38 -5.00 -11.34
N MET A 33 1.23 -6.31 -11.29
CA MET A 33 0.16 -7.02 -10.59
C MET A 33 0.70 -8.27 -9.90
N LEU A 34 -0.15 -8.93 -9.13
CA LEU A 34 0.14 -10.25 -8.60
C LEU A 34 0.08 -11.29 -9.73
N PRO A 35 0.90 -12.35 -9.68
CA PRO A 35 0.74 -13.48 -10.58
C PRO A 35 -0.61 -14.18 -10.35
N GLY A 36 -1.18 -14.70 -11.43
CA GLY A 36 -2.50 -15.31 -11.47
C GLY A 36 -3.38 -14.81 -12.62
N GLY A 37 -4.63 -15.26 -12.64
CA GLY A 37 -5.51 -14.98 -13.77
C GLY A 37 -6.95 -15.43 -13.60
N LYS A 38 -7.62 -15.60 -14.73
CA LYS A 38 -9.08 -15.75 -14.80
C LYS A 38 -9.46 -17.16 -14.39
N LEU A 39 -10.59 -17.28 -13.69
CA LEU A 39 -11.18 -18.58 -13.43
C LEU A 39 -11.78 -19.15 -14.72
N GLU A 40 -11.53 -20.42 -14.99
CA GLU A 40 -12.20 -21.15 -16.05
C GLU A 40 -13.53 -21.78 -15.58
N ALA A 41 -14.33 -22.26 -16.53
CA ALA A 41 -15.63 -22.83 -16.25
C ALA A 41 -15.50 -24.12 -15.40
N GLY A 42 -16.10 -24.12 -14.22
CA GLY A 42 -16.06 -25.27 -13.29
C GLY A 42 -14.82 -25.31 -12.40
N GLU A 43 -13.92 -24.35 -12.53
CA GLU A 43 -12.69 -24.25 -11.75
C GLU A 43 -12.94 -23.50 -10.42
N ASP A 44 -12.33 -23.97 -9.33
CA ASP A 44 -12.27 -23.23 -8.07
C ASP A 44 -11.07 -22.27 -8.06
N ALA A 45 -11.06 -21.27 -7.18
CA ALA A 45 -10.01 -20.25 -7.17
C ALA A 45 -8.59 -20.82 -7.00
N LEU A 46 -8.40 -21.85 -6.16
CA LEU A 46 -7.08 -22.44 -5.95
C LEU A 46 -6.61 -23.27 -7.14
N ALA A 47 -7.54 -23.97 -7.82
CA ALA A 47 -7.24 -24.66 -9.06
C ALA A 47 -6.79 -23.66 -10.15
N ALA A 48 -7.55 -22.57 -10.33
CA ALA A 48 -7.21 -21.49 -11.25
C ALA A 48 -5.84 -20.90 -10.94
N LEU A 49 -5.56 -20.62 -9.67
CA LEU A 49 -4.27 -20.10 -9.24
C LEU A 49 -3.12 -21.05 -9.61
N CYS A 50 -3.26 -22.35 -9.31
CA CYS A 50 -2.17 -23.30 -9.56
C CYS A 50 -1.87 -23.44 -11.06
N ARG A 51 -2.91 -23.47 -11.91
CA ARG A 51 -2.76 -23.48 -13.37
C ARG A 51 -2.07 -22.22 -13.87
N GLU A 52 -2.54 -21.04 -13.45
CA GLU A 52 -1.97 -19.76 -13.90
C GLU A 52 -0.51 -19.60 -13.44
N LEU A 53 -0.15 -20.01 -12.23
CA LEU A 53 1.25 -19.98 -11.79
C LEU A 53 2.15 -20.92 -12.60
N GLN A 54 1.62 -22.05 -13.05
CA GLN A 54 2.33 -22.94 -13.96
C GLN A 54 2.51 -22.29 -15.34
N GLU A 55 1.49 -21.65 -15.89
CA GLU A 55 1.51 -20.99 -17.20
C GLU A 55 2.42 -19.74 -17.21
N GLU A 56 2.28 -18.88 -16.20
CA GLU A 56 2.98 -17.59 -16.14
C GLU A 56 4.43 -17.70 -15.64
N LEU A 57 4.69 -18.61 -14.68
CA LEU A 57 5.97 -18.71 -13.99
C LEU A 57 6.68 -20.04 -14.22
N GLY A 58 6.02 -21.04 -14.81
CA GLY A 58 6.55 -22.40 -14.93
C GLY A 58 6.60 -23.16 -13.60
N LEU A 59 5.93 -22.66 -12.55
CA LEU A 59 6.03 -23.19 -11.20
C LEU A 59 4.80 -24.00 -10.81
N THR A 60 5.03 -25.18 -10.21
CA THR A 60 3.94 -26.05 -9.74
C THR A 60 3.86 -25.99 -8.22
N PHE A 61 2.66 -25.66 -7.71
CA PHE A 61 2.41 -25.58 -6.27
C PHE A 61 1.36 -26.61 -5.83
N ALA A 62 1.56 -27.18 -4.65
CA ALA A 62 0.49 -27.89 -3.97
C ALA A 62 -0.55 -26.90 -3.43
N ARG A 63 -1.84 -27.25 -3.48
CA ARG A 63 -2.91 -26.39 -2.93
C ARG A 63 -2.69 -26.02 -1.46
N SER A 64 -2.07 -26.90 -0.68
CA SER A 64 -1.73 -26.68 0.72
C SER A 64 -0.63 -25.65 0.96
N ALA A 65 0.08 -25.22 -0.10
CA ALA A 65 1.07 -24.15 -0.01
C ALA A 65 0.44 -22.76 0.14
N PHE A 66 -0.88 -22.65 -0.03
CA PHE A 66 -1.59 -21.38 -0.04
C PHE A 66 -2.51 -21.20 1.16
N THR A 67 -2.48 -19.99 1.72
CA THR A 67 -3.46 -19.53 2.71
C THR A 67 -4.30 -18.41 2.11
N ALA A 68 -5.61 -18.40 2.33
CA ALA A 68 -6.47 -17.32 1.85
C ALA A 68 -6.15 -16.01 2.56
N LEU A 69 -5.81 -14.96 1.81
CA LEU A 69 -5.65 -13.60 2.33
C LEU A 69 -7.01 -12.91 2.41
N GLY A 70 -7.83 -13.06 1.37
CA GLY A 70 -9.15 -12.45 1.31
C GLY A 70 -9.71 -12.32 -0.10
N ARG A 71 -10.90 -11.71 -0.18
CA ARG A 71 -11.59 -11.39 -1.43
C ARG A 71 -11.65 -9.88 -1.59
N PHE A 72 -11.16 -9.38 -2.71
CA PHE A 72 -11.01 -7.95 -2.96
C PHE A 72 -11.63 -7.57 -4.29
N GLU A 73 -12.00 -6.29 -4.43
CA GLU A 73 -12.60 -5.79 -5.66
C GLU A 73 -12.12 -4.36 -5.96
N ALA A 74 -11.72 -4.11 -7.20
CA ALA A 74 -11.28 -2.80 -7.67
C ALA A 74 -11.55 -2.62 -9.17
N PRO A 75 -11.49 -1.39 -9.71
CA PRO A 75 -11.43 -1.18 -11.15
C PRO A 75 -10.25 -1.94 -11.78
N ALA A 76 -10.46 -2.50 -12.97
CA ALA A 76 -9.39 -3.13 -13.74
C ALA A 76 -8.34 -2.09 -14.15
N ALA A 77 -7.06 -2.47 -14.14
CA ALA A 77 -5.97 -1.57 -14.51
C ALA A 77 -5.98 -1.21 -16.01
N ASN A 78 -6.39 -2.15 -16.86
CA ASN A 78 -6.18 -2.10 -18.30
C ASN A 78 -7.48 -2.15 -19.12
N GLU A 79 -8.65 -2.30 -18.48
CA GLU A 79 -9.94 -2.46 -19.15
C GLU A 79 -10.93 -1.41 -18.62
N PRO A 80 -11.30 -0.39 -19.43
CA PRO A 80 -12.33 0.58 -19.06
C PRO A 80 -13.65 -0.13 -18.73
N ASP A 81 -14.44 0.47 -17.83
CA ASP A 81 -15.77 -0.04 -17.43
C ASP A 81 -15.78 -1.50 -16.90
N THR A 82 -14.62 -1.99 -16.45
CA THR A 82 -14.43 -3.34 -15.94
C THR A 82 -13.96 -3.31 -14.49
N ARG A 83 -14.54 -4.19 -13.66
CA ARG A 83 -14.10 -4.44 -12.29
C ARG A 83 -13.44 -5.80 -12.21
N VAL A 84 -12.40 -5.90 -11.39
CA VAL A 84 -11.79 -7.17 -11.03
C VAL A 84 -12.27 -7.51 -9.63
N ARG A 85 -12.81 -8.72 -9.46
CA ARG A 85 -13.03 -9.35 -8.17
C ARG A 85 -12.05 -10.51 -8.05
N ALA A 86 -11.14 -10.42 -7.09
CA ALA A 86 -10.08 -11.40 -6.91
C ALA A 86 -10.20 -12.13 -5.57
N GLU A 87 -10.02 -13.45 -5.60
CA GLU A 87 -9.68 -14.22 -4.41
C GLU A 87 -8.16 -14.36 -4.34
N VAL A 88 -7.58 -13.80 -3.30
CA VAL A 88 -6.12 -13.63 -3.16
C VAL A 88 -5.61 -14.55 -2.06
N PHE A 89 -4.51 -15.22 -2.35
CA PHE A 89 -3.83 -16.15 -1.46
C PHE A 89 -2.42 -15.67 -1.13
N THR A 90 -1.85 -16.13 -0.03
CA THR A 90 -0.43 -15.99 0.30
C THR A 90 0.26 -17.34 0.15
N GLY A 91 1.50 -17.33 -0.34
CA GLY A 91 2.36 -18.50 -0.44
C GLY A 91 3.83 -18.11 -0.36
N THR A 92 4.69 -19.09 -0.05
CA THR A 92 6.14 -18.91 -0.09
C THR A 92 6.70 -19.27 -1.46
N LEU A 93 7.80 -18.62 -1.82
CA LEU A 93 8.48 -18.82 -3.08
C LEU A 93 9.97 -19.03 -2.81
N ASP A 94 10.37 -20.30 -2.79
CA ASP A 94 11.74 -20.71 -2.49
C ASP A 94 12.57 -20.93 -3.77
N GLU A 95 11.91 -20.94 -4.93
CA GLU A 95 12.53 -21.17 -6.23
C GLU A 95 12.73 -19.85 -7.00
N PRO A 96 13.84 -19.70 -7.74
CA PRO A 96 14.06 -18.53 -8.59
C PRO A 96 13.01 -18.48 -9.71
N VAL A 97 12.37 -17.32 -9.86
CA VAL A 97 11.36 -17.11 -10.89
C VAL A 97 12.03 -16.67 -12.19
N SER A 98 11.72 -17.41 -13.26
CA SER A 98 11.98 -16.98 -14.63
C SER A 98 10.65 -16.60 -15.29
N VAL A 99 10.62 -15.42 -15.90
CA VAL A 99 9.46 -14.92 -16.65
C VAL A 99 9.19 -15.86 -17.83
N ALA A 100 7.99 -16.45 -17.91
CA ALA A 100 7.56 -17.22 -19.07
C ALA A 100 7.09 -16.32 -20.23
N ALA A 101 6.76 -16.93 -21.37
CA ALA A 101 6.50 -16.22 -22.62
C ALA A 101 5.34 -15.20 -22.58
N GLU A 102 4.46 -15.25 -21.56
CA GLU A 102 3.29 -14.38 -21.43
C GLU A 102 3.54 -13.10 -20.61
N LEU A 103 4.59 -13.08 -19.80
CA LEU A 103 4.97 -11.93 -19.00
C LEU A 103 6.04 -11.09 -19.73
N ASP A 104 5.98 -9.78 -19.53
CA ASP A 104 6.94 -8.80 -20.08
C ASP A 104 8.03 -8.44 -19.06
N ALA A 105 7.68 -8.44 -17.77
CA ALA A 105 8.62 -8.12 -16.70
C ALA A 105 8.21 -8.75 -15.36
N GLN A 106 9.19 -8.92 -14.48
CA GLN A 106 9.00 -9.20 -13.07
C GLN A 106 9.72 -8.17 -12.20
N ARG A 107 9.23 -7.97 -10.96
CA ARG A 107 9.81 -7.06 -9.98
C ARG A 107 9.59 -7.62 -8.58
N TRP A 108 10.57 -7.45 -7.69
CA TRP A 108 10.39 -7.67 -6.26
C TRP A 108 10.01 -6.37 -5.57
N LEU A 109 8.90 -6.38 -4.84
CA LEU A 109 8.49 -5.28 -3.97
C LEU A 109 8.95 -5.58 -2.54
N VAL A 110 9.72 -4.66 -1.95
CA VAL A 110 10.24 -4.81 -0.59
C VAL A 110 9.26 -4.21 0.41
N ARG A 111 9.02 -4.91 1.52
CA ARG A 111 8.18 -4.39 2.60
C ARG A 111 8.80 -3.12 3.20
N GLY A 112 7.97 -2.08 3.34
CA GLY A 112 8.38 -0.81 3.96
C GLY A 112 8.95 0.22 2.98
N GLU A 113 9.19 -0.16 1.73
CA GLU A 113 9.51 0.80 0.68
C GLU A 113 8.26 1.52 0.15
N PRO A 114 8.40 2.77 -0.35
CA PRO A 114 7.31 3.46 -1.02
C PRO A 114 6.75 2.62 -2.18
N TRP A 115 5.42 2.51 -2.24
CA TRP A 115 4.78 1.75 -3.30
C TRP A 115 4.84 2.51 -4.63
N PRO A 116 5.31 1.87 -5.72
CA PRO A 116 5.32 2.47 -7.04
C PRO A 116 3.92 2.87 -7.53
N ASP A 117 3.86 3.85 -8.43
CA ASP A 117 2.60 4.29 -9.04
C ASP A 117 2.15 3.41 -10.21
N ASP A 118 3.02 2.53 -10.71
CA ASP A 118 2.73 1.57 -11.77
C ASP A 118 2.11 0.26 -11.27
N LEU A 119 1.44 0.27 -10.11
CA LEU A 119 0.77 -0.91 -9.54
C LEU A 119 -0.71 -0.97 -9.96
N ALA A 120 -1.21 -2.19 -10.20
CA ALA A 120 -2.62 -2.42 -10.45
C ALA A 120 -3.49 -1.95 -9.26
N PRO A 121 -4.67 -1.33 -9.50
CA PRO A 121 -5.49 -0.76 -8.43
C PRO A 121 -5.86 -1.76 -7.34
N LEU A 122 -6.20 -3.00 -7.70
CA LEU A 122 -6.53 -4.06 -6.73
C LEU A 122 -5.36 -4.33 -5.76
N LEU A 123 -4.15 -4.39 -6.31
CA LEU A 123 -2.93 -4.61 -5.53
C LEU A 123 -2.67 -3.43 -4.58
N ARG A 124 -2.62 -2.21 -5.13
CA ARG A 124 -2.25 -1.00 -4.37
C ARG A 124 -3.28 -0.64 -3.30
N LEU A 125 -4.57 -0.69 -3.63
CA LEU A 125 -5.62 -0.15 -2.78
C LEU A 125 -6.14 -1.14 -1.74
N HIS A 126 -5.98 -2.45 -1.97
CA HIS A 126 -6.59 -3.48 -1.14
C HIS A 126 -5.62 -4.55 -0.68
N VAL A 127 -4.86 -5.16 -1.59
CA VAL A 127 -4.01 -6.29 -1.23
C VAL A 127 -2.81 -5.86 -0.39
N LEU A 128 -2.06 -4.83 -0.80
CA LEU A 128 -0.89 -4.40 -0.02
C LEU A 128 -1.26 -3.94 1.40
N PRO A 129 -2.34 -3.16 1.63
CA PRO A 129 -2.82 -2.87 2.99
C PRO A 129 -3.23 -4.10 3.81
N ALA A 130 -3.73 -5.17 3.18
CA ALA A 130 -4.11 -6.40 3.86
C ALA A 130 -2.91 -7.32 4.14
N LEU A 131 -1.98 -7.43 3.20
CA LEU A 131 -0.77 -8.26 3.28
C LEU A 131 0.24 -7.68 4.26
N TRP A 132 0.50 -6.37 4.11
CA TRP A 132 1.35 -5.60 4.98
C TRP A 132 0.51 -4.48 5.54
N PRO A 133 -0.33 -4.78 6.54
CA PRO A 133 -0.93 -3.71 7.32
C PRO A 133 0.23 -2.85 7.79
N SER A 134 0.21 -1.58 7.39
CA SER A 134 1.03 -0.59 8.08
C SER A 134 0.76 -0.84 9.56
N PRO A 135 1.78 -0.99 10.42
CA PRO A 135 1.52 -0.78 11.83
C PRO A 135 0.88 0.59 11.85
N ALA A 136 -0.43 0.67 12.10
CA ALA A 136 -1.18 1.91 12.03
C ALA A 136 -0.34 2.89 12.83
N THR A 137 0.33 3.86 12.18
CA THR A 137 1.48 4.57 12.77
C THR A 137 1.08 4.89 14.18
N THR A 138 1.65 4.15 15.14
CA THR A 138 1.01 4.18 16.45
C THR A 138 1.11 5.63 16.89
N ARG A 139 0.16 6.11 17.69
CA ARG A 139 0.26 7.47 18.21
C ARG A 139 1.66 7.74 18.78
N GLN A 140 2.29 6.70 19.35
CA GLN A 140 3.66 6.73 19.85
C GLN A 140 4.73 6.86 18.75
N ASP A 141 4.62 6.14 17.63
CA ASP A 141 5.58 6.26 16.51
C ASP A 141 5.47 7.62 15.83
N PHE A 142 4.24 8.11 15.61
CA PHE A 142 4.01 9.45 15.08
C PHE A 142 4.61 10.51 15.99
N HIS A 143 4.39 10.39 17.32
CA HIS A 143 4.99 11.28 18.29
C HIS A 143 6.53 11.23 18.26
N ARG A 144 7.14 10.05 18.15
CA ARG A 144 8.60 9.89 18.11
C ARG A 144 9.19 10.53 16.86
N GLN A 145 8.57 10.29 15.69
CA GLN A 145 9.06 10.79 14.41
C GLN A 145 9.01 12.32 14.32
N HIS A 146 8.00 12.96 14.92
CA HIS A 146 7.76 14.40 14.77
C HIS A 146 8.10 15.24 16.00
N ALA A 147 8.67 14.65 17.06
CA ALA A 147 8.95 15.36 18.31
C ALA A 147 9.88 16.56 18.10
N ASP A 148 10.99 16.35 17.40
CA ASP A 148 12.01 17.39 17.18
C ASP A 148 11.50 18.50 16.25
N ASP A 149 10.77 18.14 15.19
CA ASP A 149 10.14 19.10 14.29
C ASP A 149 9.09 19.95 15.02
N ALA A 150 8.24 19.31 15.82
CA ALA A 150 7.21 20.01 16.56
C ALA A 150 7.80 21.02 17.57
N ARG A 151 8.92 20.64 18.21
CA ARG A 151 9.66 21.53 19.11
C ARG A 151 10.29 22.72 18.35
N ARG A 152 10.98 22.46 17.22
CA ARG A 152 11.57 23.54 16.40
C ARG A 152 10.51 24.53 15.92
N GLU A 153 9.36 24.02 15.49
CA GLU A 153 8.26 24.88 15.04
C GLU A 153 7.68 25.70 16.21
N ALA A 154 7.55 25.10 17.40
CA ALA A 154 7.15 25.83 18.60
C ALA A 154 8.16 26.93 18.98
N GLU A 155 9.46 26.64 18.92
CA GLU A 155 10.53 27.61 19.15
C GLU A 155 10.48 28.76 18.14
N ARG A 156 10.26 28.46 16.85
CA ARG A 156 10.08 29.45 15.79
C ARG A 156 8.88 30.37 16.08
N LEU A 157 7.73 29.79 16.43
CA LEU A 157 6.53 30.57 16.77
C LEU A 157 6.74 31.44 18.01
N LEU A 158 7.46 30.94 19.01
CA LEU A 158 7.77 31.69 20.24
C LEU A 158 8.73 32.86 19.98
N ALA A 159 9.73 32.69 19.10
CA ALA A 159 10.68 33.74 18.74
C ALA A 159 9.98 34.98 18.15
N GLU A 160 8.86 34.79 17.46
CA GLU A 160 8.05 35.88 16.87
C GLU A 160 7.24 36.69 17.92
N ARG A 161 7.24 36.28 19.18
CA ARG A 161 6.44 36.93 20.24
C ARG A 161 6.76 38.41 20.43
N ALA A 162 8.03 38.79 20.35
CA ALA A 162 8.44 40.19 20.49
C ALA A 162 7.97 41.05 19.32
N ALA A 163 8.02 40.51 18.09
CA ALA A 163 7.62 41.23 16.88
C ALA A 163 6.10 41.49 16.84
N TRP A 164 5.30 40.53 17.31
CA TRP A 164 3.83 40.63 17.24
C TRP A 164 3.18 41.22 18.49
N GLY A 165 3.86 41.20 19.64
CA GLY A 165 3.37 41.78 20.89
C GLY A 165 1.96 41.29 21.25
N PRO A 166 0.99 42.18 21.55
CA PRO A 166 -0.37 41.79 21.93
C PRO A 166 -1.14 40.98 20.87
N ARG A 167 -0.73 41.05 19.59
CA ARG A 167 -1.37 40.31 18.50
C ARG A 167 -0.84 38.89 18.35
N TRP A 168 0.24 38.55 19.05
CA TRP A 168 0.91 37.26 18.91
C TRP A 168 0.00 36.05 19.13
N PRO A 169 -0.90 36.00 20.15
CA PRO A 169 -1.77 34.83 20.34
C PRO A 169 -2.70 34.56 19.15
N ALA A 170 -3.28 35.62 18.56
CA ALA A 170 -4.15 35.50 17.39
C ALA A 170 -3.37 35.05 16.15
N TRP A 171 -2.13 35.54 15.98
CA TRP A 171 -1.27 35.13 14.89
C TRP A 171 -0.84 33.66 15.00
N VAL A 172 -0.44 33.22 16.19
CA VAL A 172 -0.09 31.81 16.47
C VAL A 172 -1.26 30.87 16.18
N ALA A 173 -2.49 31.26 16.55
CA ALA A 173 -3.67 30.45 16.26
C ALA A 173 -3.83 30.20 14.76
N THR A 174 -3.59 31.21 13.92
CA THR A 174 -3.59 31.08 12.46
C THR A 174 -2.48 30.14 11.96
N GLN A 175 -1.27 30.22 12.53
CA GLN A 175 -0.17 29.31 12.17
C GLN A 175 -0.51 27.87 12.52
N LEU A 176 -0.98 27.60 13.75
CA LEU A 176 -1.38 26.27 14.19
C LEU A 176 -2.52 25.69 13.35
N TYR A 177 -3.46 26.52 12.88
CA TYR A 177 -4.55 26.09 12.02
C TYR A 177 -4.08 25.65 10.63
N ALA A 178 -3.00 26.24 10.12
CA ALA A 178 -2.40 25.87 8.83
C ALA A 178 -1.58 24.57 8.89
N LEU A 179 -1.25 24.08 10.09
CA LEU A 179 -0.46 22.86 10.25
C LEU A 179 -1.29 21.60 10.00
N SER A 180 -0.71 20.66 9.27
CA SER A 180 -1.29 19.37 8.96
C SER A 180 -0.22 18.27 9.12
N PRO A 181 -0.58 17.06 9.59
CA PRO A 181 -1.92 16.64 10.01
C PRO A 181 -2.27 17.17 11.42
N ALA A 182 -3.55 17.11 11.81
CA ALA A 182 -4.03 17.62 13.11
C ALA A 182 -3.25 17.10 14.34
N PRO A 183 -2.78 15.83 14.40
CA PRO A 183 -1.92 15.37 15.49
C PRO A 183 -0.59 16.14 15.60
N TYR A 184 -0.02 16.59 14.48
CA TYR A 184 1.20 17.40 14.48
C TYR A 184 0.93 18.81 15.04
N ALA A 185 -0.15 19.45 14.62
CA ALA A 185 -0.57 20.75 15.15
C ALA A 185 -0.77 20.71 16.69
N ALA A 186 -1.34 19.62 17.20
CA ALA A 186 -1.48 19.40 18.64
C ALA A 186 -0.13 19.22 19.36
N MET A 187 0.86 18.59 18.72
CA MET A 187 2.22 18.47 19.25
C MET A 187 2.91 19.84 19.36
N VAL A 188 2.86 20.65 18.29
CA VAL A 188 3.44 22.00 18.27
C VAL A 188 2.80 22.87 19.35
N ARG A 189 1.47 22.84 19.49
CA ARG A 189 0.77 23.57 20.55
C ARG A 189 1.28 23.22 21.95
N ARG A 190 1.42 21.93 22.25
CA ARG A 190 1.88 21.47 23.57
C ARG A 190 3.32 21.89 23.85
N GLU A 191 4.22 21.79 22.86
CA GLU A 191 5.61 22.24 23.06
C GLU A 191 5.68 23.78 23.20
N LEU A 192 4.84 24.52 22.48
CA LEU A 192 4.75 25.97 22.63
C LEU A 192 4.28 26.38 24.03
N GLU A 193 3.27 25.70 24.57
CA GLU A 193 2.79 25.89 25.95
C GLU A 193 3.90 25.58 26.97
N ARG A 194 4.65 24.48 26.76
CA ARG A 194 5.78 24.10 27.63
C ARG A 194 6.88 25.16 27.63
N LEU A 195 7.26 25.65 26.45
CA LEU A 195 8.32 26.64 26.27
C LEU A 195 7.92 28.03 26.77
N ALA A 196 6.65 28.40 26.66
CA ALA A 196 6.15 29.70 27.13
C ALA A 196 5.96 29.76 28.66
N ALA A 197 5.90 28.60 29.33
CA ALA A 197 5.76 28.48 30.77
C ALA A 197 7.08 28.34 31.54
N GLY A 198 8.19 28.07 30.84
CA GLY A 198 9.55 28.05 31.39
C GLY A 198 10.27 29.38 31.19
#